data_AF-A0AAV7I1C1-F1
#
_entry.id   AF-A0AAV7I1C1-F1
#
_cell.length_a   1.000
_cell.length_b   1.000
_cell.length_c   1.000
_cell.angle_alpha   90.00
_cell.angle_beta   90.00
_cell.angle_gamma   90.00
#
_symmetry.space_group_name_H-M   'P 1'
#
loop_
_entity.id
_entity.type
_entity.pdbx_description
1 polymer ?
#
loop_
_entity_poly.entity_id
_entity_poly.type
_entity_poly.pdbx_seq_one_letter_code
_entity_poly.pdbx_strand_id
1 'polypeptide(L)'
;MFGKIIPIFTQVIPSIGIKTVRQFNTTYTALKGVRQVPWKIDHTKWPMTPIRRKMRDNFPYPNEVKRVRTHGYQTRMSTLHGRKILMRRILAGRFILSH
;
A
#
# COMPACT_ATOMS: atom_id res chain seq x y z
N MET A 1 -14.59 74.04 -38.49
CA MET A 1 -13.79 75.22 -38.90
C MET A 1 -12.43 75.13 -38.24
N PHE A 2 -11.42 75.55 -39.00
CA PHE A 2 -9.99 75.49 -38.76
C PHE A 2 -9.54 76.04 -37.41
N GLY A 3 -8.48 75.46 -36.86
CA GLY A 3 -7.76 76.03 -35.72
C GLY A 3 -6.55 75.21 -35.30
N LYS A 4 -5.52 75.16 -36.14
CA LYS A 4 -4.15 74.87 -35.69
C LYS A 4 -3.68 76.05 -34.83
N ILE A 5 -2.93 75.80 -33.76
CA ILE A 5 -1.62 76.43 -33.45
C ILE A 5 -1.11 75.83 -32.11
N ILE A 6 0.08 75.26 -32.23
CA ILE A 6 1.00 74.65 -31.27
C ILE A 6 1.89 75.82 -30.69
N PRO A 7 2.93 75.68 -29.83
CA PRO A 7 3.36 74.57 -28.96
C PRO A 7 4.03 75.02 -27.61
N ILE A 8 4.65 74.04 -26.93
CA ILE A 8 5.83 74.09 -26.03
C ILE A 8 5.69 74.73 -24.64
N PHE A 9 5.56 73.87 -23.62
CA PHE A 9 6.54 73.90 -22.53
C PHE A 9 7.02 72.47 -22.25
N THR A 10 8.29 72.26 -22.54
CA THR A 10 9.20 71.17 -22.11
C THR A 10 9.04 70.85 -20.62
N GLN A 11 9.27 69.65 -20.07
CA GLN A 11 10.33 68.67 -20.31
C GLN A 11 9.92 67.33 -19.65
N VAL A 12 10.02 66.25 -20.42
CA VAL A 12 10.61 64.93 -20.10
C VAL A 12 10.58 64.45 -18.64
N ILE A 13 9.83 63.37 -18.39
CA ILE A 13 10.29 62.27 -17.53
C ILE A 13 10.23 60.97 -18.37
N PRO A 14 11.35 60.24 -18.50
CA PRO A 14 11.44 59.07 -19.35
C PRO A 14 10.96 57.79 -18.65
N SER A 15 10.12 57.05 -19.37
CA SER A 15 10.07 55.60 -19.54
C SER A 15 10.82 54.68 -18.57
N ILE A 16 10.09 53.74 -17.97
CA ILE A 16 10.55 52.34 -17.93
C ILE A 16 9.41 51.44 -18.38
N GLY A 17 9.55 50.93 -19.60
CA GLY A 17 8.67 49.93 -20.18
C GLY A 17 8.95 48.52 -19.68
N ILE A 18 7.85 47.81 -19.39
CA ILE A 18 7.48 46.46 -19.85
C ILE A 18 8.61 45.42 -19.92
N LYS A 19 8.52 44.36 -19.08
CA LYS A 19 8.46 42.95 -19.54
C LYS A 19 7.62 42.10 -18.57
N THR A 20 6.58 41.49 -19.10
CA THR A 20 5.79 40.42 -18.49
C THR A 20 6.60 39.13 -18.35
N VAL A 21 6.07 38.23 -17.51
CA VAL A 21 6.22 36.75 -17.48
C VAL A 21 6.94 36.18 -16.24
N ARG A 22 6.08 35.70 -15.33
CA ARG A 22 6.09 34.44 -14.56
C ARG A 22 7.17 34.18 -13.50
N GLN A 23 6.60 33.92 -12.31
CA GLN A 23 6.95 32.85 -11.37
C GLN A 23 8.43 32.72 -10.98
N PHE A 24 8.77 33.17 -9.78
CA PHE A 24 9.54 32.33 -8.84
C PHE A 24 9.06 32.65 -7.43
N ASN A 25 8.00 31.97 -7.00
CA ASN A 25 7.58 32.01 -5.60
C ASN A 25 8.70 31.41 -4.75
N THR A 26 9.25 32.30 -3.94
CA THR A 26 10.12 32.15 -2.78
C THR A 26 10.22 30.72 -2.22
N THR A 27 11.39 30.11 -2.38
CA THR A 27 11.79 28.92 -1.63
C THR A 27 12.16 29.33 -0.20
N TYR A 28 11.23 29.20 0.74
CA TYR A 28 11.57 29.12 2.17
C TYR A 28 11.96 27.68 2.51
N THR A 29 13.22 27.35 2.28
CA THR A 29 13.82 26.11 2.79
C THR A 29 15.03 26.45 3.63
N ALA A 30 14.84 27.03 4.82
CA ALA A 30 15.95 27.21 5.77
C ALA A 30 15.50 27.54 7.21
N LEU A 31 14.65 26.72 7.83
CA LEU A 31 14.68 26.54 9.29
C LEU A 31 14.52 25.05 9.62
N LYS A 32 15.69 24.43 9.80
CA LYS A 32 16.02 23.33 10.73
C LYS A 32 14.83 22.55 11.33
N GLY A 33 14.68 21.30 10.90
CA GLY A 33 14.58 20.19 11.87
C GLY A 33 13.22 19.79 12.40
N VAL A 34 12.10 20.28 11.86
CA VAL A 34 10.79 19.67 12.16
C VAL A 34 10.34 18.88 10.94
N ARG A 35 10.37 17.54 11.04
CA ARG A 35 9.55 16.71 10.14
C ARG A 35 8.11 17.15 10.39
N GLN A 36 7.55 17.94 9.47
CA GLN A 36 6.10 18.04 9.38
C GLN A 36 5.64 16.64 8.95
N VAL A 37 5.29 15.79 9.92
CA VAL A 37 4.42 14.65 9.63
C VAL A 37 3.12 15.28 9.12
N PRO A 38 2.71 15.02 7.87
CA PRO A 38 1.42 15.51 7.44
C PRO A 38 0.37 14.76 8.25
N TRP A 39 -0.17 15.37 9.30
CA TRP A 39 -1.33 14.86 10.05
C TRP A 39 -2.65 15.03 9.28
N LYS A 40 -2.59 14.89 7.95
CA LYS A 40 -3.75 14.45 7.18
C LYS A 40 -3.69 12.94 7.07
N ILE A 41 -4.33 12.27 8.01
CA ILE A 41 -4.67 10.87 7.88
C ILE A 41 -5.80 10.82 6.84
N ASP A 42 -5.46 10.59 5.58
CA ASP A 42 -6.46 10.33 4.55
C ASP A 42 -7.08 8.94 4.81
N HIS A 43 -8.25 8.90 5.43
CA HIS A 43 -8.98 7.66 5.76
C HIS A 43 -9.46 6.89 4.51
N THR A 44 -9.31 7.48 3.31
CA THR A 44 -9.85 6.99 2.04
C THR A 44 -8.94 6.02 1.29
N LYS A 45 -7.77 5.69 1.84
CA LYS A 45 -6.89 4.69 1.25
C LYS A 45 -6.54 3.66 2.32
N TRP A 46 -7.41 2.66 2.47
CA TRP A 46 -6.99 1.40 3.08
C TRP A 46 -5.66 1.01 2.47
N PRO A 47 -4.60 0.74 3.26
CA PRO A 47 -3.39 0.18 2.69
C PRO A 47 -3.77 -1.16 2.08
N MET A 48 -3.93 -1.21 0.75
CA MET A 48 -4.10 -2.46 -0.01
C MET A 48 -2.84 -3.32 0.04
N THR A 49 -1.80 -2.89 0.77
CA THR A 49 -0.63 -3.68 1.05
C THR A 49 -0.98 -4.71 2.12
N PRO A 50 -0.90 -6.02 1.81
CA PRO A 50 -1.01 -7.02 2.85
C PRO A 50 0.08 -6.75 3.89
N ILE A 51 -0.32 -6.48 5.13
CA ILE A 51 0.57 -6.28 6.30
C ILE A 51 1.46 -7.51 6.52
N ARG A 52 1.06 -8.67 5.98
CA ARG A 52 1.80 -9.93 6.10
C ARG A 52 3.02 -9.90 5.18
N ARG A 53 4.20 -10.15 5.76
CA ARG A 53 5.43 -10.47 5.01
C ARG A 53 5.17 -11.65 4.07
N LYS A 54 6.00 -11.78 3.02
CA LYS A 54 6.01 -12.88 2.03
C LYS A 54 5.60 -14.21 2.68
N MET A 55 4.44 -14.77 2.29
CA MET A 55 3.99 -16.07 2.79
C MET A 55 5.07 -17.11 2.47
N ARG A 56 5.55 -17.81 3.50
CA ARG A 56 6.52 -18.87 3.31
C ARG A 56 5.77 -20.11 2.83
N ASP A 57 6.02 -20.53 1.60
CA ASP A 57 5.57 -21.82 1.12
C ASP A 57 6.52 -22.89 1.67
N ASN A 58 6.18 -23.42 2.85
CA ASN A 58 6.89 -24.53 3.49
C ASN A 58 6.13 -25.85 3.30
N PHE A 59 5.42 -26.03 2.18
CA PHE A 59 4.84 -27.33 1.90
C PHE A 59 5.96 -28.39 1.87
N PRO A 60 5.91 -29.41 2.74
CA PRO A 60 6.93 -30.44 2.74
C PRO A 60 6.85 -31.21 1.42
N TYR A 61 8.00 -31.69 0.94
CA TYR A 61 8.02 -32.63 -0.18
C TYR A 61 7.19 -33.88 0.16
N PRO A 62 6.41 -34.40 -0.80
CA PRO A 62 5.57 -35.57 -0.56
C PRO A 62 6.43 -36.79 -0.27
N ASN A 63 6.12 -37.48 0.83
CA ASN A 63 6.74 -38.75 1.19
C ASN A 63 5.66 -39.71 1.70
N GLU A 64 5.39 -40.74 0.91
CA GLU A 64 4.34 -41.72 1.17
C GLU A 64 4.58 -42.54 2.44
N VAL A 65 5.83 -42.94 2.69
CA VAL A 65 6.21 -43.69 3.88
C VAL A 65 5.91 -42.87 5.12
N LYS A 66 6.25 -41.58 5.11
CA LYS A 66 5.95 -40.66 6.22
C LYS A 66 4.44 -40.50 6.36
N ARG A 67 3.70 -40.26 5.27
CA ARG A 67 2.24 -40.05 5.27
C ARG A 67 1.49 -41.23 5.91
N VAL A 68 1.80 -42.46 5.51
CA VAL A 68 1.15 -43.67 6.04
C VAL A 68 1.54 -43.90 7.50
N ARG A 69 2.82 -43.74 7.85
CA ARG A 69 3.27 -43.90 9.25
C ARG A 69 2.71 -42.85 10.20
N THR A 70 2.50 -41.60 9.76
CA THR A 70 1.98 -40.55 10.65
C THR A 70 0.46 -40.49 10.68
N HIS A 71 -0.21 -40.81 9.56
CA HIS A 71 -1.64 -40.54 9.41
C HIS A 71 -2.48 -41.72 8.91
N GLY A 72 -1.86 -42.89 8.74
CA GLY A 72 -2.51 -44.11 8.27
C GLY A 72 -3.55 -44.69 9.23
N TYR A 73 -4.28 -45.70 8.76
CA TYR A 73 -5.34 -46.32 9.54
C TYR A 73 -4.84 -46.97 10.83
N GLN A 74 -3.77 -47.77 10.73
CA GLN A 74 -3.20 -48.50 11.85
C GLN A 74 -2.72 -47.55 12.97
N THR A 75 -2.14 -46.41 12.60
CA THR A 75 -1.64 -45.43 13.58
C THR A 75 -2.80 -44.76 14.30
N ARG A 76 -3.92 -44.51 13.61
CA ARG A 76 -5.17 -44.05 14.26
C ARG A 76 -5.78 -45.11 15.18
N MET A 77 -5.75 -46.38 14.80
CA MET A 77 -6.28 -47.47 15.63
C MET A 77 -5.47 -47.70 16.91
N SER A 78 -4.15 -47.50 16.86
CA SER A 78 -3.24 -47.74 17.99
C SER A 78 -3.53 -46.89 19.24
N THR A 79 -4.11 -45.70 19.07
CA THR A 79 -4.39 -44.76 20.17
C THR A 79 -5.88 -44.64 20.46
N LEU A 80 -6.23 -44.37 21.72
CA LEU A 80 -7.63 -44.10 22.12
C LEU A 80 -8.20 -42.88 21.37
N HIS A 81 -7.40 -41.82 21.22
CA HIS A 81 -7.84 -40.60 20.54
C HIS A 81 -8.00 -40.82 19.02
N GLY A 82 -7.11 -41.58 18.39
CA GLY A 82 -7.21 -41.89 16.98
C GLY A 82 -8.47 -42.70 16.64
N ARG A 83 -8.85 -43.65 17.50
CA ARG A 83 -10.15 -44.37 17.38
C ARG A 83 -11.34 -43.41 17.44
N LYS A 84 -11.35 -42.43 18.35
CA LYS A 84 -12.39 -41.38 18.41
C LYS A 84 -12.44 -40.51 17.13
N ILE A 85 -11.29 -40.23 16.51
CA ILE A 85 -11.26 -39.52 15.22
C ILE A 85 -11.95 -40.34 14.13
N LEU A 86 -11.65 -41.64 14.04
CA LEU A 86 -12.28 -42.52 13.05
C LEU A 86 -13.79 -42.59 13.25
N MET A 87 -14.25 -42.76 14.50
CA MET A 87 -15.69 -42.72 14.84
C MET A 87 -16.35 -41.41 14.35
N ARG A 88 -15.74 -40.25 14.62
CA ARG A 88 -16.27 -38.96 14.14
C ARG A 88 -16.33 -38.86 12.62
N ARG A 89 -15.35 -39.43 11.90
CA ARG A 89 -15.33 -39.42 10.43
C ARG A 89 -16.41 -40.31 9.84
N ILE A 90 -16.67 -41.46 10.46
CA ILE A 90 -17.75 -42.38 10.08
C ILE A 90 -19.12 -41.71 10.30
N LEU A 91 -19.33 -41.10 11.47
CA LEU A 91 -20.56 -40.38 11.79
C LEU A 91 -20.82 -39.20 10.85
N ALA A 92 -19.76 -38.52 10.41
CA ALA A 92 -19.85 -37.47 9.40
C ALA A 92 -20.06 -38.01 7.97
N GLY A 93 -20.05 -39.32 7.76
CA GLY A 93 -20.24 -39.96 6.45
C GLY A 93 -19.07 -39.76 5.49
N ARG A 94 -17.83 -39.61 5.98
CA ARG A 94 -16.68 -39.43 5.09
C ARG A 94 -16.30 -40.74 4.42
N PHE A 95 -16.15 -40.71 3.09
CA PHE A 95 -15.70 -41.85 2.29
C PHE A 95 -14.29 -42.32 2.67
N ILE A 96 -13.34 -41.39 2.81
CA ILE A 96 -11.96 -41.70 3.22
C ILE A 96 -11.82 -41.43 4.72
N LEU A 97 -11.41 -42.42 5.50
CA LEU A 97 -11.32 -42.35 6.96
C LEU A 97 -9.91 -42.05 7.49
N SER A 98 -8.87 -42.50 6.79
CA SER A 98 -7.47 -42.21 7.09
C SER A 98 -6.69 -42.15 5.79
N HIS A 99 -5.42 -41.76 5.93
CA HIS A 99 -4.45 -41.91 4.85
C HIS A 99 -4.11 -43.38 4.61
#